data_AF-A0A6U4SPR0-F1
#
_entry.id   AF-A0A6U4SPR0-F1
#
_cell.length_a   1.000
_cell.length_b   1.000
_cell.length_c   1.000
_cell.angle_alpha   90.00
_cell.angle_beta   90.00
_cell.angle_gamma   90.00
#
_symmetry.space_group_name_H-M   'P 1'
#
loop_
_entity.id
_entity.type
_entity.pdbx_description
1 polymer ?
#
loop_
_entity_poly.entity_id
_entity_poly.type
_entity_poly.pdbx_seq_one_letter_code
_entity_poly.pdbx_strand_id
1 'polypeptide(L)'
;GGGRQVQFQEQTVEDLVALVQSRDTDTALSAATELDKVCKREDGRNAVLSVPDCCQLIASLLVRGDAACAQRGCKILASLSLDARGRALITGVPSAVHSLSSLLQSGQTPSVQYATLLIGNLAMDREGRACILSSPPLFDSLSSLVFSTDVKTLRHTSGALRNISSDSTGRRRVEGDAACVRQLQSLTQHPDVSTARYAAAVIRNLEQKHQRAPKFTL
;
A
#
# COMPACT_ATOMS: atom_id res chain seq x y z
N GLY A 1 -36.50 -11.02 -1.44
CA GLY A 1 -35.96 -10.24 -2.56
C GLY A 1 -34.44 -10.28 -2.67
N GLY A 2 -33.70 -10.13 -1.56
CA GLY A 2 -32.24 -9.90 -1.60
C GLY A 2 -31.34 -11.10 -1.97
N GLY A 3 -31.70 -12.34 -1.66
CA GLY A 3 -30.78 -13.49 -1.82
C GLY A 3 -30.33 -13.78 -3.25
N ARG A 4 -31.18 -13.54 -4.25
CA ARG A 4 -30.87 -13.84 -5.66
C ARG A 4 -29.94 -12.81 -6.31
N GLN A 5 -30.01 -11.55 -5.89
CA GLN A 5 -29.11 -10.49 -6.37
C GLN A 5 -27.72 -10.60 -5.75
N VAL A 6 -27.63 -10.96 -4.47
CA VAL A 6 -26.35 -11.18 -3.78
C VAL A 6 -25.60 -12.35 -4.39
N GLN A 7 -26.28 -13.48 -4.62
CA GLN A 7 -25.66 -14.67 -5.21
C GLN A 7 -25.18 -14.46 -6.66
N PHE A 8 -25.93 -13.68 -7.47
CA PHE A 8 -25.48 -13.33 -8.82
C PHE A 8 -24.26 -12.41 -8.79
N GLN A 9 -24.22 -11.43 -7.88
CA GLN A 9 -23.07 -10.55 -7.71
C GLN A 9 -21.82 -11.33 -7.26
N GLU A 10 -21.96 -12.26 -6.31
CA GLU A 10 -20.86 -13.11 -5.85
C GLU A 10 -20.28 -13.97 -6.98
N GLN A 11 -21.13 -14.65 -7.76
CA GLN A 11 -20.70 -15.44 -8.91
C GLN A 11 -19.94 -14.58 -9.94
N THR A 12 -20.42 -13.36 -10.21
CA THR A 12 -19.73 -12.45 -11.15
C THR A 12 -18.37 -11.98 -10.61
N VAL A 13 -18.20 -11.85 -9.29
CA VAL A 13 -16.93 -11.44 -8.70
C VAL A 13 -15.91 -12.58 -8.76
N GLU A 14 -16.32 -13.81 -8.49
CA GLU A 14 -15.46 -15.00 -8.65
C GLU A 14 -14.94 -15.13 -10.09
N ASP A 15 -15.84 -15.00 -11.08
CA ASP A 15 -15.48 -15.05 -12.50
C ASP A 15 -14.48 -13.95 -12.86
N LEU A 16 -14.70 -12.72 -12.38
CA LEU A 16 -13.78 -11.60 -12.62
C LEU A 16 -12.41 -11.83 -11.98
N VAL A 17 -12.34 -12.37 -10.76
CA VAL A 17 -11.08 -12.71 -10.08
C VAL A 17 -10.34 -13.82 -10.83
N ALA A 18 -11.05 -14.80 -11.37
CA ALA A 18 -10.45 -15.86 -12.19
C ALA A 18 -9.91 -15.31 -13.53
N LEU A 19 -10.66 -14.43 -14.20
CA LEU A 19 -10.28 -13.83 -15.49
C LEU A 19 -9.03 -12.95 -15.43
N VAL A 20 -8.63 -12.50 -14.24
CA VAL A 20 -7.33 -11.82 -14.03
C VAL A 20 -6.14 -12.70 -14.43
N GLN A 21 -6.27 -14.03 -14.38
CA GLN A 21 -5.24 -14.97 -14.84
C GLN A 21 -5.28 -15.25 -16.35
N SER A 22 -6.14 -14.56 -17.12
CA SER A 22 -6.17 -14.76 -18.57
C SER A 22 -4.79 -14.54 -19.19
N ARG A 23 -4.41 -15.43 -20.10
CA ARG A 23 -3.19 -15.27 -20.91
C ARG A 23 -3.32 -14.07 -21.86
N ASP A 24 -4.54 -13.76 -22.26
CA ASP A 24 -4.84 -12.57 -23.04
C ASP A 24 -4.83 -11.32 -22.14
N THR A 25 -3.91 -10.40 -22.43
CA THR A 25 -3.67 -9.20 -21.62
C THR A 25 -4.87 -8.28 -21.59
N ASP A 26 -5.59 -8.14 -22.70
CA ASP A 26 -6.75 -7.26 -22.80
C ASP A 26 -7.92 -7.80 -21.96
N THR A 27 -8.12 -9.12 -21.97
CA THR A 27 -9.09 -9.80 -21.11
C THR A 27 -8.73 -9.61 -19.64
N ALA A 28 -7.48 -9.86 -19.24
CA ALA A 28 -7.04 -9.71 -17.87
C ALA A 28 -7.19 -8.25 -17.38
N LEU A 29 -6.84 -7.28 -18.22
CA LEU A 29 -6.99 -5.86 -17.92
C LEU A 29 -8.46 -5.42 -17.84
N SER A 30 -9.31 -5.96 -18.71
CA SER A 30 -10.75 -5.71 -18.70
C SER A 30 -11.39 -6.23 -17.42
N ALA A 31 -11.07 -7.47 -17.03
CA ALA A 31 -11.52 -8.05 -15.76
C ALA A 31 -11.04 -7.24 -14.55
N ALA A 32 -9.76 -6.85 -14.53
CA ALA A 32 -9.20 -6.00 -13.48
C ALA A 32 -9.88 -4.61 -13.44
N THR A 33 -10.28 -4.06 -14.59
CA THR A 33 -10.99 -2.78 -14.66
C THR A 33 -12.39 -2.87 -14.06
N GLU A 34 -13.11 -3.97 -14.27
CA GLU A 34 -14.40 -4.21 -13.61
C GLU A 34 -14.23 -4.48 -12.11
N LEU A 35 -13.22 -5.26 -11.69
CA LEU A 35 -12.91 -5.46 -10.27
C LEU A 35 -12.58 -4.14 -9.54
N ASP A 36 -11.84 -3.23 -10.17
CA ASP A 36 -11.57 -1.90 -9.62
C ASP A 36 -12.86 -1.11 -9.38
N LYS A 37 -13.86 -1.22 -10.27
CA LYS A 37 -15.18 -0.59 -10.06
C LYS A 37 -15.91 -1.23 -8.87
N VAL A 38 -15.89 -2.56 -8.77
CA VAL A 38 -16.49 -3.30 -7.64
C VAL A 38 -15.86 -2.84 -6.31
N CYS A 39 -14.53 -2.74 -6.26
CA CYS A 39 -13.78 -2.38 -5.04
C CYS A 39 -13.99 -0.92 -4.55
N LYS A 40 -14.66 -0.06 -5.33
CA LYS A 40 -15.01 1.30 -4.89
C LYS A 40 -15.98 1.30 -3.71
N ARG A 41 -16.74 0.23 -3.52
CA ARG A 41 -17.72 0.08 -2.46
C ARG A 41 -17.28 -0.98 -1.46
N GLU A 42 -17.69 -0.83 -0.21
CA GLU A 42 -17.32 -1.76 0.87
C GLU A 42 -17.89 -3.16 0.67
N ASP A 43 -19.15 -3.27 0.27
CA ASP A 43 -19.79 -4.54 -0.10
C ASP A 43 -19.03 -5.26 -1.23
N GLY A 44 -18.61 -4.51 -2.25
CA GLY A 44 -17.79 -5.04 -3.34
C GLY A 44 -16.41 -5.51 -2.89
N ARG A 45 -15.72 -4.77 -2.02
CA ARG A 45 -14.45 -5.23 -1.44
C ARG A 45 -14.63 -6.49 -0.60
N ASN A 46 -15.68 -6.57 0.21
CA ASN A 46 -16.00 -7.74 1.00
C ASN A 46 -16.30 -8.97 0.13
N ALA A 47 -17.00 -8.78 -0.99
CA ALA A 47 -17.25 -9.84 -1.96
C ALA A 47 -15.92 -10.35 -2.58
N VAL A 48 -15.06 -9.44 -3.04
CA VAL A 48 -13.74 -9.81 -3.58
C VAL A 48 -12.88 -10.54 -2.54
N LEU A 49 -12.82 -10.04 -1.31
CA LEU A 49 -12.07 -10.66 -0.21
C LEU A 49 -12.64 -12.02 0.24
N SER A 50 -13.86 -12.37 -0.16
CA SER A 50 -14.46 -13.67 0.11
C SER A 50 -14.06 -14.72 -0.91
N VAL A 51 -13.57 -14.32 -2.08
CA VAL A 51 -13.03 -15.24 -3.10
C VAL A 51 -11.70 -15.82 -2.61
N PRO A 52 -11.52 -17.16 -2.63
CA PRO A 52 -10.24 -17.79 -2.28
C PRO A 52 -9.08 -17.24 -3.12
N ASP A 53 -7.93 -17.05 -2.47
CA ASP A 53 -6.68 -16.60 -3.10
C ASP A 53 -6.77 -15.28 -3.89
N CYS A 54 -7.83 -14.48 -3.69
CA CYS A 54 -8.09 -13.28 -4.49
C CYS A 54 -6.90 -12.32 -4.53
N CYS A 55 -6.24 -12.08 -3.39
CA CYS A 55 -5.10 -11.19 -3.31
C CYS A 55 -3.89 -11.74 -4.07
N GLN A 56 -3.68 -13.06 -4.09
CA GLN A 56 -2.59 -13.69 -4.84
C GLN A 56 -2.87 -13.64 -6.35
N LEU A 57 -4.12 -13.90 -6.75
CA LEU A 57 -4.53 -13.82 -8.14
C LEU A 57 -4.41 -12.38 -8.67
N ILE A 58 -4.90 -11.40 -7.91
CA ILE A 58 -4.77 -9.97 -8.28
C ILE A 58 -3.29 -9.53 -8.28
N ALA A 59 -2.49 -10.02 -7.34
CA ALA A 59 -1.05 -9.72 -7.28
C ALA A 59 -0.29 -10.26 -8.51
N SER A 60 -0.79 -11.28 -9.21
CA SER A 60 -0.13 -11.77 -10.43
C SER A 60 -0.07 -10.71 -11.53
N LEU A 61 -1.02 -9.77 -11.58
CA LEU A 61 -1.00 -8.63 -12.51
C LEU A 61 0.23 -7.75 -12.37
N LEU A 62 0.82 -7.68 -11.18
CA LEU A 62 1.97 -6.83 -10.88
C LEU A 62 3.28 -7.39 -11.49
N VAL A 63 3.30 -8.68 -11.84
CA VAL A 63 4.50 -9.37 -12.37
C VAL A 63 4.37 -9.75 -13.85
N ARG A 64 3.25 -9.45 -14.51
CA ARG A 64 3.01 -9.80 -15.94
C ARG A 64 3.89 -9.04 -16.93
N GLY A 65 4.61 -8.00 -16.50
CA GLY A 65 5.43 -7.15 -17.37
C GLY A 65 4.63 -6.11 -18.16
N ASP A 66 3.30 -6.06 -18.01
CA ASP A 66 2.46 -5.01 -18.58
C ASP A 66 2.17 -3.90 -17.56
N ALA A 67 2.48 -2.66 -17.91
CA ALA A 67 2.36 -1.51 -17.02
C ALA A 67 0.90 -1.22 -16.64
N ALA A 68 -0.04 -1.36 -17.57
CA ALA A 68 -1.45 -1.09 -17.32
C ALA A 68 -2.05 -2.11 -16.33
N CYS A 69 -1.72 -3.38 -16.50
CA CYS A 69 -2.07 -4.46 -15.57
C CYS A 69 -1.47 -4.23 -14.20
N ALA A 70 -0.16 -3.93 -14.11
CA ALA A 70 0.51 -3.71 -12.84
C ALA A 70 -0.09 -2.51 -12.08
N GLN A 71 -0.36 -1.40 -12.78
CA GLN A 71 -1.04 -0.24 -12.23
C GLN A 71 -2.45 -0.62 -11.71
N ARG A 72 -3.24 -1.34 -12.52
CA ARG A 72 -4.61 -1.71 -12.16
C ARG A 72 -4.64 -2.68 -10.98
N GLY A 73 -3.81 -3.71 -10.99
CA GLY A 73 -3.68 -4.66 -9.88
C GLY A 73 -3.28 -3.95 -8.59
N CYS A 74 -2.28 -3.05 -8.64
CA CYS A 74 -1.88 -2.27 -7.47
C CYS A 74 -3.02 -1.39 -6.94
N LYS A 75 -3.83 -0.79 -7.82
CA LYS A 75 -4.99 0.01 -7.43
C LYS A 75 -6.08 -0.82 -6.74
N ILE A 76 -6.35 -2.02 -7.24
CA ILE A 76 -7.31 -2.94 -6.61
C ILE A 76 -6.81 -3.33 -5.23
N LEU A 77 -5.55 -3.76 -5.10
CA LEU A 77 -4.95 -4.12 -3.81
C LEU A 77 -4.95 -2.93 -2.83
N ALA A 78 -4.66 -1.71 -3.30
CA ALA A 78 -4.78 -0.50 -2.50
C ALA A 78 -6.21 -0.29 -1.97
N SER A 79 -7.22 -0.58 -2.79
CA SER A 79 -8.63 -0.49 -2.38
C SER A 79 -8.98 -1.57 -1.34
N LEU A 80 -8.59 -2.82 -1.58
CA LEU A 80 -8.81 -3.93 -0.65
C LEU A 80 -8.09 -3.74 0.69
N SER A 81 -6.94 -3.05 0.70
CA SER A 81 -6.18 -2.74 1.92
C SER A 81 -6.85 -1.72 2.85
N LEU A 82 -7.97 -1.12 2.45
CA LEU A 82 -8.82 -0.35 3.37
C LEU A 82 -9.40 -1.25 4.47
N ASP A 83 -9.62 -2.53 4.16
CA ASP A 83 -10.14 -3.54 5.08
C ASP A 83 -8.99 -4.27 5.80
N ALA A 84 -9.12 -4.51 7.11
CA ALA A 84 -8.07 -5.18 7.90
C ALA A 84 -7.76 -6.60 7.40
N ARG A 85 -8.79 -7.35 7.00
CA ARG A 85 -8.63 -8.66 6.34
C ARG A 85 -7.83 -8.54 5.04
N GLY A 86 -8.12 -7.52 4.23
CA GLY A 86 -7.38 -7.27 3.00
C GLY A 86 -5.91 -6.98 3.26
N ARG A 87 -5.58 -6.16 4.26
CA ARG A 87 -4.18 -5.90 4.64
C ARG A 87 -3.44 -7.16 5.07
N ALA A 88 -4.07 -8.00 5.89
CA ALA A 88 -3.48 -9.26 6.33
C ALA A 88 -3.22 -10.21 5.15
N LEU A 89 -4.20 -10.39 4.25
CA LEU A 89 -4.06 -11.23 3.07
C LEU A 89 -2.95 -10.71 2.13
N ILE A 90 -2.93 -9.42 1.82
CA ILE A 90 -1.93 -8.81 0.92
C ILE A 90 -0.51 -8.94 1.51
N THR A 91 -0.37 -8.71 2.82
CA THR A 91 0.93 -8.88 3.52
C THR A 91 1.43 -10.32 3.41
N GLY A 92 0.51 -11.29 3.41
CA GLY A 92 0.81 -12.71 3.20
C GLY A 92 1.15 -13.11 1.76
N VAL A 93 1.09 -12.19 0.78
CA VAL A 93 1.46 -12.45 -0.62
C VAL A 93 2.82 -11.82 -0.93
N PRO A 94 3.93 -12.59 -0.94
CA PRO A 94 5.26 -12.03 -1.16
C PRO A 94 5.38 -11.28 -2.49
N SER A 95 4.83 -11.82 -3.58
CA SER A 95 4.91 -11.17 -4.90
C SER A 95 4.30 -9.76 -4.90
N ALA A 96 3.21 -9.54 -4.17
CA ALA A 96 2.58 -8.23 -4.05
C ALA A 96 3.57 -7.22 -3.43
N VAL A 97 4.18 -7.56 -2.29
CA VAL A 97 5.09 -6.67 -1.56
C VAL A 97 6.38 -6.42 -2.36
N HIS A 98 6.96 -7.46 -2.97
CA HIS A 98 8.20 -7.34 -3.75
C HIS A 98 8.03 -6.46 -4.99
N SER A 99 6.88 -6.51 -5.67
CA SER A 99 6.62 -5.68 -6.85
C SER A 99 6.47 -4.18 -6.53
N LEU A 100 6.20 -3.81 -5.28
CA LEU A 100 5.96 -2.40 -4.92
C LEU A 100 7.20 -1.53 -5.14
N SER A 101 8.42 -2.04 -4.92
CA SER A 101 9.64 -1.25 -5.15
C SER A 101 9.77 -0.84 -6.62
N SER A 102 9.51 -1.77 -7.55
CA SER A 102 9.49 -1.48 -8.98
C SER A 102 8.41 -0.49 -9.37
N LEU A 103 7.23 -0.55 -8.75
CA LEU A 103 6.14 0.39 -9.02
C LEU A 103 6.46 1.82 -8.54
N LEU A 104 7.09 1.95 -7.37
CA LEU A 104 7.55 3.25 -6.86
C LEU A 104 8.61 3.88 -7.77
N GLN A 105 9.42 3.06 -8.45
CA GLN A 105 10.48 3.51 -9.35
C GLN A 105 10.03 3.64 -10.82
N SER A 106 8.78 3.33 -11.14
CA SER A 106 8.28 3.26 -12.53
C SER A 106 8.27 4.59 -13.28
N GLY A 107 8.39 5.73 -12.57
CA GLY A 107 8.23 7.07 -13.13
C GLY A 107 6.80 7.41 -13.55
N GLN A 108 5.86 6.45 -13.47
CA GLN A 108 4.46 6.64 -13.82
C GLN A 108 3.69 7.11 -12.59
N THR A 109 3.34 8.40 -12.56
CA THR A 109 2.68 9.03 -11.40
C THR A 109 1.50 8.23 -10.84
N PRO A 110 0.56 7.67 -11.64
CA PRO A 110 -0.53 6.86 -11.09
C PRO A 110 -0.06 5.60 -10.36
N SER A 111 0.89 4.86 -10.93
CA SER A 111 1.47 3.66 -10.32
C SER A 111 2.15 3.96 -9.00
N VAL A 112 2.91 5.06 -8.94
CA VAL A 112 3.56 5.54 -7.71
C VAL A 112 2.52 5.92 -6.66
N GLN A 113 1.46 6.64 -7.05
CA GLN A 113 0.38 7.03 -6.13
C GLN A 113 -0.36 5.82 -5.53
N TYR A 114 -0.64 4.78 -6.31
CA TYR A 114 -1.30 3.58 -5.82
C TYR A 114 -0.38 2.72 -4.96
N ALA A 115 0.89 2.59 -5.33
CA ALA A 115 1.88 1.84 -4.55
C ALA A 115 2.12 2.50 -3.18
N THR A 116 2.31 3.83 -3.14
CA THR A 116 2.45 4.57 -1.88
C THR A 116 1.21 4.48 -0.99
N LEU A 117 0.02 4.54 -1.58
CA LEU A 117 -1.24 4.36 -0.85
C LEU A 117 -1.34 2.96 -0.24
N LEU A 118 -1.06 1.92 -1.03
CA LEU A 118 -1.09 0.53 -0.56
C LEU A 118 -0.09 0.33 0.58
N ILE A 119 1.16 0.77 0.42
CA ILE A 119 2.18 0.70 1.48
C ILE A 119 1.70 1.40 2.75
N GLY A 120 1.12 2.60 2.62
CA GLY A 120 0.59 3.36 3.75
C GLY A 120 -0.52 2.63 4.49
N ASN A 121 -1.42 1.96 3.75
CA ASN A 121 -2.47 1.14 4.33
C ASN A 121 -1.89 -0.10 5.04
N LEU A 122 -1.01 -0.86 4.40
CA LEU A 122 -0.36 -2.03 5.01
C LEU A 122 0.38 -1.66 6.31
N ALA A 123 1.05 -0.49 6.34
CA ALA A 123 1.77 -0.01 7.51
C ALA A 123 0.88 0.33 8.72
N MET A 124 -0.46 0.34 8.57
CA MET A 124 -1.37 0.47 9.70
C MET A 124 -1.25 -0.72 10.67
N ASP A 125 -0.96 -1.92 10.15
CA ASP A 125 -0.79 -3.13 10.95
C ASP A 125 0.69 -3.42 11.20
N ARG A 126 0.99 -4.15 12.29
CA ARG A 126 2.36 -4.45 12.71
C ARG A 126 3.09 -5.34 11.70
N GLU A 127 2.39 -6.33 11.17
CA GLU A 127 2.90 -7.30 10.21
C GLU A 127 3.27 -6.60 8.91
N GLY A 128 2.41 -5.70 8.42
CA GLY A 128 2.70 -4.89 7.24
C GLY A 128 3.94 -4.01 7.42
N ARG A 129 4.09 -3.35 8.58
CA ARG A 129 5.33 -2.61 8.91
C ARG A 129 6.56 -3.51 8.90
N ALA A 130 6.48 -4.69 9.51
CA ALA A 130 7.58 -5.64 9.53
C ALA A 130 7.99 -6.07 8.11
N CYS A 131 7.03 -6.39 7.24
CA CYS A 131 7.30 -6.74 5.84
C CYS A 131 7.96 -5.60 5.07
N ILE A 132 7.45 -4.37 5.19
CA ILE A 132 8.04 -3.19 4.54
C ILE A 132 9.48 -2.97 5.01
N LEU A 133 9.72 -3.05 6.32
CA LEU A 133 11.05 -2.83 6.91
C LEU A 133 12.04 -3.96 6.62
N SER A 134 11.57 -5.19 6.39
CA SER A 134 12.41 -6.32 5.97
C SER A 134 12.88 -6.23 4.51
N SER A 135 12.35 -5.29 3.72
CA SER A 135 12.78 -5.02 2.35
C SER A 135 13.42 -3.62 2.26
N PRO A 136 14.75 -3.50 2.47
CA PRO A 136 15.44 -2.22 2.34
C PRO A 136 15.18 -1.50 1.01
N PRO A 137 15.19 -2.18 -0.17
CA PRO A 137 14.90 -1.52 -1.43
C PRO A 137 13.51 -0.89 -1.50
N LEU A 138 12.50 -1.53 -0.90
CA LEU A 138 11.14 -0.99 -0.84
C LEU A 138 11.08 0.25 0.06
N PHE A 139 11.67 0.18 1.25
CA PHE A 139 11.72 1.31 2.17
C PHE A 139 12.48 2.49 1.58
N ASP A 140 13.66 2.26 0.98
CA ASP A 140 14.48 3.33 0.40
C ASP A 140 13.79 3.99 -0.80
N SER A 141 13.09 3.19 -1.62
CA SER A 141 12.26 3.73 -2.71
C SER A 141 11.14 4.62 -2.16
N LEU A 142 10.46 4.19 -1.10
CA LEU A 142 9.43 4.98 -0.43
C LEU A 142 10.01 6.26 0.19
N SER A 143 11.13 6.17 0.91
CA SER A 143 11.74 7.31 1.60
C SER A 143 12.17 8.38 0.60
N SER A 144 12.67 8.00 -0.58
CA SER A 144 13.06 8.93 -1.64
C SER A 144 11.89 9.78 -2.17
N LEU A 145 10.64 9.29 -2.07
CA LEU A 145 9.48 10.00 -2.58
C LEU A 145 9.04 11.19 -1.73
N VAL A 146 9.69 11.47 -0.59
CA VAL A 146 9.53 12.73 0.16
C VAL A 146 10.07 13.95 -0.62
N PHE A 147 10.81 13.71 -1.71
CA PHE A 147 11.28 14.73 -2.64
C PHE A 147 10.44 14.85 -3.92
N SER A 148 9.35 14.09 -4.04
CA SER A 148 8.44 14.16 -5.19
C SER A 148 7.84 15.56 -5.34
N THR A 149 7.61 16.02 -6.58
CA THR A 149 6.86 17.25 -6.86
C THR A 149 5.35 16.99 -6.98
N ASP A 150 4.93 15.74 -7.15
CA ASP A 150 3.52 15.36 -7.14
C ASP A 150 2.96 15.36 -5.71
N VAL A 151 2.03 16.28 -5.45
CA VAL A 151 1.44 16.51 -4.12
C VAL A 151 0.74 15.27 -3.57
N LYS A 152 0.06 14.48 -4.41
CA LYS A 152 -0.62 13.26 -3.95
C LYS A 152 0.39 12.19 -3.51
N THR A 153 1.45 11.99 -4.29
CA THR A 153 2.56 11.10 -3.93
C THR A 153 3.21 11.55 -2.63
N LEU A 154 3.55 12.83 -2.50
CA LEU A 154 4.10 13.39 -1.25
C LEU A 154 3.19 13.11 -0.04
N ARG A 155 1.88 13.31 -0.21
CA ARG A 155 0.89 13.08 0.85
C ARG A 155 0.83 11.61 1.24
N HIS A 156 0.76 10.70 0.28
CA HIS A 156 0.72 9.26 0.54
C HIS A 156 2.02 8.77 1.17
N THR A 157 3.18 9.19 0.65
CA THR A 157 4.49 8.86 1.22
C THR A 157 4.61 9.34 2.66
N SER A 158 4.24 10.60 2.94
CA SER A 158 4.26 11.14 4.30
C SER A 158 3.32 10.38 5.24
N GLY A 159 2.13 10.00 4.76
CA GLY A 159 1.18 9.18 5.50
C GLY A 159 1.70 7.77 5.78
N ALA A 160 2.38 7.15 4.81
CA ALA A 160 3.01 5.84 4.98
C ALA A 160 4.15 5.89 6.00
N LEU A 161 5.03 6.88 5.92
CA LEU A 161 6.12 7.08 6.88
C LEU A 161 5.59 7.39 8.30
N ARG A 162 4.45 8.10 8.42
CA ARG A 162 3.77 8.28 9.72
C ARG A 162 3.38 6.92 10.31
N ASN A 163 2.77 6.05 9.51
CA ASN A 163 2.33 4.75 9.98
C ASN A 163 3.53 3.86 10.32
N ILE A 164 4.58 3.85 9.48
CA ILE A 164 5.82 3.11 9.73
C ILE A 164 6.49 3.58 11.03
N SER A 165 6.62 4.88 11.25
CA SER A 165 7.23 5.45 12.46
C SER A 165 6.38 5.34 13.74
N SER A 166 5.23 4.66 13.70
CA SER A 166 4.39 4.47 14.90
C SER A 166 5.02 3.56 15.96
N ASP A 167 5.99 2.72 15.59
CA ASP A 167 6.74 1.88 16.52
C ASP A 167 8.26 2.12 16.48
N SER A 168 8.97 1.57 17.48
CA SER A 168 10.40 1.84 17.66
C SER A 168 11.27 1.38 16.50
N THR A 169 10.90 0.31 15.80
CA THR A 169 11.71 -0.23 14.68
C THR A 169 11.57 0.68 13.48
N GLY A 170 10.35 1.10 13.16
CA GLY A 170 10.11 2.06 12.10
C GLY A 170 10.72 3.42 12.39
N ARG A 171 10.66 3.92 13.63
CA ARG A 171 11.34 5.17 14.04
C ARG A 171 12.83 5.13 13.75
N ARG A 172 13.52 4.10 14.25
CA ARG A 172 14.97 3.93 14.01
C ARG A 172 15.30 3.86 12.52
N ARG A 173 14.45 3.21 11.71
CA ARG A 173 14.70 3.10 10.27
C ARG A 173 14.59 4.46 9.57
N VAL A 174 13.58 5.27 9.92
CA VAL A 174 13.41 6.62 9.38
C VAL A 174 14.51 7.56 9.88
N GLU A 175 14.86 7.50 11.17
CA GLU A 175 15.98 8.29 11.75
C GLU A 175 17.32 8.01 11.07
N GLY A 176 17.54 6.79 10.58
CA GLY A 176 18.74 6.43 9.84
C GLY A 176 18.89 7.12 8.48
N ASP A 177 17.82 7.72 7.94
CA ASP A 177 17.83 8.48 6.69
C ASP A 177 17.77 9.99 6.96
N ALA A 178 18.93 10.59 7.21
CA ALA A 178 19.04 12.02 7.55
C ALA A 178 18.54 12.96 6.44
N ALA A 179 18.55 12.52 5.18
CA ALA A 179 18.00 13.31 4.08
C ALA A 179 16.46 13.30 4.13
N CYS A 180 15.87 12.13 4.33
CA CYS A 180 14.43 11.98 4.53
C CYS A 180 13.93 12.79 5.73
N VAL A 181 14.61 12.71 6.88
CA VAL A 181 14.22 13.46 8.09
C VAL A 181 14.23 14.97 7.85
N ARG A 182 15.30 15.52 7.25
CA ARG A 182 15.38 16.96 6.94
C ARG A 182 14.27 17.40 5.98
N GLN A 183 13.97 16.59 4.98
CA GLN A 183 12.91 16.91 4.04
C GLN A 183 11.52 16.85 4.70
N LEU A 184 11.27 15.87 5.58
CA LEU A 184 10.05 15.81 6.38
C LEU A 184 9.90 17.04 7.28
N GLN A 185 10.98 17.56 7.87
CA GLN A 185 10.94 18.82 8.62
C GLN A 185 10.50 20.00 7.74
N SER A 186 11.06 20.12 6.53
CA SER A 186 10.64 21.15 5.55
C SER A 186 9.16 21.00 5.17
N LEU A 187 8.71 19.76 4.93
CA LEU A 187 7.33 19.46 4.55
C LEU A 187 6.30 19.80 5.65
N THR A 188 6.70 20.03 6.91
CA THR A 188 5.77 20.51 7.95
C THR A 188 5.12 21.86 7.63
N GLN A 189 5.73 22.64 6.74
CA GLN A 189 5.22 23.94 6.27
C GLN A 189 4.65 23.87 4.84
N HIS A 190 4.43 22.67 4.32
CA HIS A 190 3.93 22.49 2.95
C HIS A 190 2.49 23.03 2.81
N PRO A 191 2.14 23.70 1.69
CA PRO A 191 0.80 24.28 1.50
C PRO A 191 -0.33 23.24 1.48
N ASP A 192 -0.04 22.00 1.09
CA ASP A 192 -0.98 20.88 1.29
C ASP A 192 -1.04 20.49 2.78
N VAL A 193 -2.17 20.83 3.42
CA VAL A 193 -2.42 20.60 4.85
C VAL A 193 -2.24 19.13 5.24
N SER A 194 -2.64 18.19 4.38
CA SER A 194 -2.52 16.77 4.69
C SER A 194 -1.06 16.33 4.71
N THR A 195 -0.27 16.73 3.72
CA THR A 195 1.19 16.49 3.70
C THR A 195 1.86 17.10 4.93
N ALA A 196 1.60 18.38 5.23
CA ALA A 196 2.17 19.05 6.39
C ALA A 196 1.83 18.35 7.71
N ARG A 197 0.56 17.96 7.88
CA ARG A 197 0.09 17.24 9.07
C ARG A 197 0.75 15.87 9.22
N TYR A 198 0.89 15.11 8.14
CA TYR A 198 1.55 13.80 8.18
C TYR A 198 3.04 13.93 8.44
N ALA A 199 3.73 14.87 7.79
CA ALA A 199 5.14 15.13 8.04
C ALA A 199 5.39 15.53 9.50
N ALA A 200 4.58 16.44 10.05
CA ALA A 200 4.67 16.80 11.47
C ALA A 200 4.40 15.61 12.41
N ALA A 201 3.50 14.69 12.03
CA ALA A 201 3.27 13.48 12.80
C ALA A 201 4.48 12.53 12.76
N VAL A 202 5.19 12.41 11.64
CA VAL A 202 6.45 11.66 11.57
C VAL A 202 7.47 12.27 12.53
N ILE A 203 7.71 13.59 12.45
CA ILE A 203 8.69 14.26 13.34
C ILE A 203 8.35 14.03 14.82
N ARG A 204 7.08 14.22 15.21
CA ARG A 204 6.64 13.92 16.58
C ARG A 204 6.88 12.45 16.98
N ASN A 205 6.68 11.50 16.07
CA ASN A 205 6.98 10.11 16.35
C ASN A 205 8.49 9.93 16.64
N LEU A 206 9.37 10.48 15.80
CA LEU A 206 10.83 10.36 15.98
C LEU A 206 11.32 11.00 17.30
N GLU A 207 10.66 12.07 17.75
CA GLU A 207 10.97 12.73 19.02
C GLU A 207 10.54 11.93 20.26
N GLN A 208 9.66 10.92 20.11
CA GLN A 208 9.27 10.04 21.21
C GLN A 208 10.47 9.19 21.62
N LYS A 209 11.20 9.69 22.64
CA LYS A 209 12.40 9.08 23.23
C LYS A 209 12.24 7.56 23.34
N HIS A 210 13.30 6.87 22.94
CA HIS A 210 13.54 5.47 23.29
C HIS A 210 13.19 5.24 24.76
N GLN A 211 12.07 4.57 25.05
CA GLN A 211 11.89 3.95 26.36
C GLN A 211 13.06 2.97 26.49
N ARG A 212 14.10 3.39 27.21
CA ARG A 212 15.26 2.56 27.54
C ARG A 212 14.70 1.28 28.14
N ALA A 213 15.13 0.13 27.61
CA ALA A 213 14.91 -1.15 28.27
C ALA A 213 15.33 -1.00 29.75
N PRO A 214 14.57 -1.59 30.70
CA PRO A 214 14.98 -1.56 32.09
C PRO A 214 16.40 -2.10 32.20
N LYS A 215 17.30 -1.31 32.79
CA LYS A 215 18.61 -1.81 33.19
C LYS A 215 18.34 -2.88 34.24
N PHE A 216 18.38 -4.14 33.83
CA PHE A 216 18.53 -5.23 34.79
C PHE A 216 19.88 -5.01 35.48
N THR A 217 19.80 -4.53 36.71
CA THR A 217 20.95 -4.49 37.62
C THR A 217 20.89 -5.81 38.35
N LEU A 218 21.89 -6.67 38.12
CA LEU A 218 22.11 -7.92 38.84
C LEU A 218 22.38 -7.65 40.32
#